data_AF-A0A7C4GQ87-F1
#
_entry.id   AF-A0A7C4GQ87-F1
#
_cell.length_a   1.000
_cell.length_b   1.000
_cell.length_c   1.000
_cell.angle_alpha   90.00
_cell.angle_beta   90.00
_cell.angle_gamma   90.00
#
_symmetry.space_group_name_H-M   'P 1'
#
loop_
_entity.id
_entity.type
_entity.pdbx_description
1 polymer ?
#
loop_
_entity_poly.entity_id
_entity_poly.type
_entity_poly.pdbx_seq_one_letter_code
_entity_poly.pdbx_strand_id
1 'polypeptide(L)'
;MASLDKRYAALFEVCLASLILTFVWWFYEAYLKRNMFWYFGLPKFIMMLLALLAIILPRRSFRIYGFLPRSPRFTLKWSSVFIAIFILPSAFSIGVSAALGVAKPAGLSPLSIILNVIFNMIFIGLVEEAYFRGYVQSRLNEAFERRWRRLIFKAWKVDYGMSLPLTSIIFALIHIVNY
;
A
#
# COMPACT_ATOMS: atom_id res chain seq x y z
N MET A 1 16.43 15.07 -17.73
CA MET A 1 15.00 14.82 -17.98
C MET A 1 14.78 13.73 -19.01
N ALA A 2 13.96 12.72 -18.68
CA ALA A 2 13.43 11.79 -19.70
C ALA A 2 12.53 12.53 -20.70
N SER A 3 12.47 12.04 -21.95
CA SER A 3 11.59 12.60 -22.99
C SER A 3 10.11 12.50 -22.57
N LEU A 4 9.27 13.38 -23.12
CA LEU A 4 7.83 13.34 -22.93
C LEU A 4 7.25 11.95 -23.23
N ASP A 5 7.72 11.31 -24.31
CA ASP A 5 7.29 9.96 -24.71
C ASP A 5 7.56 8.92 -23.62
N LYS A 6 8.72 8.99 -22.95
CA LYS A 6 9.05 8.07 -21.85
C LYS A 6 8.14 8.27 -20.63
N ARG A 7 7.67 9.49 -20.38
CA ARG A 7 6.72 9.81 -19.30
C ARG A 7 5.33 9.26 -19.60
N TYR A 8 4.84 9.47 -20.81
CA TYR A 8 3.54 8.93 -21.23
C TYR A 8 3.54 7.41 -21.27
N ALA A 9 4.61 6.79 -21.79
CA ALA A 9 4.74 5.35 -21.80
C ALA A 9 4.75 4.75 -20.38
N ALA A 10 5.48 5.38 -19.44
CA ALA A 10 5.50 4.93 -18.05
C ALA A 10 4.14 5.05 -17.37
N LEU A 11 3.43 6.18 -17.58
CA LEU A 11 2.08 6.39 -17.06
C LEU A 11 1.10 5.36 -17.64
N PHE A 12 1.12 5.17 -18.96
CA PHE A 12 0.27 4.21 -19.64
C PHE A 12 0.50 2.79 -19.11
N GLU A 13 1.76 2.38 -18.98
CA GLU A 13 2.13 1.06 -18.46
C GLU A 13 1.58 0.83 -17.05
N VAL A 14 1.82 1.76 -16.12
CA VAL A 14 1.35 1.59 -14.73
C VAL A 14 -0.18 1.65 -14.63
N CYS A 15 -0.83 2.53 -15.40
CA CYS A 15 -2.29 2.63 -15.43
C CYS A 15 -2.91 1.37 -16.02
N LEU A 16 -2.36 0.84 -17.11
CA LEU A 16 -2.83 -0.40 -17.72
C LEU A 16 -2.65 -1.58 -16.77
N ALA A 17 -1.49 -1.71 -16.13
CA ALA A 17 -1.24 -2.76 -15.13
C ALA A 17 -2.23 -2.66 -13.95
N SER A 18 -2.47 -1.44 -13.46
CA SER A 18 -3.44 -1.18 -12.38
C SER A 18 -4.87 -1.50 -12.80
N LEU A 19 -5.26 -1.17 -14.03
CA LEU A 19 -6.59 -1.46 -14.57
C LEU A 19 -6.80 -2.96 -14.72
N ILE A 20 -5.81 -3.69 -15.25
CA ILE A 20 -5.85 -5.16 -15.36
C ILE A 20 -6.03 -5.79 -13.98
N LEU A 21 -5.24 -5.37 -13.00
CA LEU A 21 -5.36 -5.88 -11.62
C LEU A 21 -6.74 -5.59 -11.02
N THR A 22 -7.27 -4.39 -11.22
CA THR A 22 -8.60 -3.99 -10.75
C THR A 22 -9.69 -4.83 -11.41
N PHE A 23 -9.59 -5.06 -12.72
CA PHE A 23 -10.56 -5.88 -13.45
C PHE A 23 -10.51 -7.34 -13.05
N VAL A 24 -9.29 -7.91 -12.87
CA VAL A 24 -9.11 -9.26 -12.35
C VAL A 24 -9.73 -9.37 -10.96
N TRP A 25 -9.48 -8.40 -10.08
CA TRP A 25 -10.11 -8.37 -8.76
C TRP A 25 -11.65 -8.39 -8.87
N TRP A 26 -12.21 -7.44 -9.63
CA TRP A 26 -13.65 -7.29 -9.75
C TRP A 26 -14.32 -8.54 -10.34
N PHE A 27 -13.67 -9.16 -11.33
CA PHE A 27 -14.12 -10.43 -11.90
C PHE A 27 -14.11 -11.55 -10.84
N TYR A 28 -13.03 -11.68 -10.07
CA TYR A 28 -12.98 -12.67 -8.99
C TYR A 28 -14.08 -12.44 -7.96
N GLU A 29 -14.31 -11.19 -7.54
CA GLU A 29 -15.33 -10.83 -6.57
C GLU A 29 -16.76 -11.08 -7.08
N ALA A 30 -17.03 -10.71 -8.33
CA ALA A 30 -18.35 -10.86 -8.93
C ALA A 30 -18.75 -12.34 -9.14
N TYR A 31 -17.80 -13.20 -9.50
CA TYR A 31 -18.08 -14.58 -9.94
C TYR A 31 -17.81 -15.66 -8.88
N LEU A 32 -16.89 -15.46 -7.94
CA LEU A 32 -16.49 -16.50 -6.97
C LEU A 32 -17.19 -16.38 -5.60
N LYS A 33 -18.41 -15.84 -5.55
CA LYS A 33 -19.20 -15.76 -4.32
C LYS A 33 -19.41 -17.15 -3.67
N ARG A 34 -18.57 -17.51 -2.68
CA ARG A 34 -18.94 -18.13 -1.38
C ARG A 34 -17.72 -18.59 -0.56
N ASN A 35 -17.85 -18.41 0.75
CA ASN A 35 -16.97 -18.75 1.87
C ASN A 35 -15.81 -17.77 2.16
N MET A 36 -15.78 -17.27 3.41
CA MET A 36 -14.93 -16.20 3.93
C MET A 36 -13.43 -16.39 3.66
N PHE A 37 -12.96 -17.64 3.61
CA PHE A 37 -11.57 -17.97 3.30
C PHE A 37 -11.21 -17.79 1.81
N TRP A 38 -12.16 -18.08 0.92
CA TRP A 38 -11.99 -17.94 -0.54
C TRP A 38 -12.23 -16.50 -1.01
N TYR A 39 -13.12 -15.77 -0.32
CA TYR A 39 -13.43 -14.36 -0.64
C TYR A 39 -12.25 -13.42 -0.37
N PHE A 40 -11.46 -13.67 0.69
CA PHE A 40 -10.31 -12.83 1.03
C PHE A 40 -8.96 -13.44 0.67
N GLY A 41 -8.82 -14.77 0.60
CA GLY A 41 -7.51 -15.42 0.51
C GLY A 41 -6.91 -15.44 -0.90
N LEU A 42 -7.61 -16.05 -1.86
CA LEU A 42 -7.04 -16.36 -3.18
C LEU A 42 -6.77 -15.12 -4.04
N PRO A 43 -7.68 -14.13 -4.17
CA PRO A 43 -7.42 -12.92 -4.95
C PRO A 43 -6.27 -12.10 -4.37
N LYS A 44 -6.22 -11.95 -3.03
CA LYS A 44 -5.13 -11.25 -2.34
C LYS A 44 -3.81 -12.00 -2.47
N PHE A 45 -3.84 -13.33 -2.46
CA PHE A 45 -2.66 -14.16 -2.71
C PHE A 45 -2.17 -14.04 -4.16
N ILE A 46 -3.06 -13.98 -5.15
CA ILE A 46 -2.69 -13.74 -6.56
C ILE A 46 -2.11 -12.34 -6.71
N MET A 47 -2.70 -11.31 -6.09
CA MET A 47 -2.12 -9.96 -6.06
C MET A 47 -0.74 -9.95 -5.40
N MET A 48 -0.56 -10.69 -4.30
CA MET A 48 0.75 -10.88 -3.67
C MET A 48 1.74 -11.49 -4.66
N LEU A 49 1.34 -12.55 -5.36
CA LEU A 49 2.19 -13.22 -6.34
C LEU A 49 2.55 -12.26 -7.49
N LEU A 50 1.57 -11.52 -8.02
CA LEU A 50 1.78 -10.57 -9.12
C LEU A 50 2.63 -9.37 -8.70
N ALA A 51 2.43 -8.83 -7.49
CA ALA A 51 3.25 -7.76 -6.93
C ALA A 51 4.69 -8.24 -6.71
N LEU A 52 4.87 -9.45 -6.16
CA LEU A 52 6.18 -10.07 -5.98
C LEU A 52 6.84 -10.36 -7.33
N LEU A 53 6.11 -10.87 -8.33
CA LEU A 53 6.62 -11.08 -9.68
C LEU A 53 7.01 -9.75 -10.33
N ALA A 54 6.21 -8.69 -10.19
CA ALA A 54 6.53 -7.35 -10.69
C ALA A 54 7.79 -6.76 -10.04
N ILE A 55 8.12 -7.16 -8.81
CA ILE A 55 9.36 -6.80 -8.12
C ILE A 55 10.55 -7.67 -8.57
N ILE A 56 10.34 -8.99 -8.68
CA ILE A 56 11.38 -10.00 -8.91
C ILE A 56 11.79 -10.08 -10.39
N LEU A 57 10.83 -10.04 -11.32
CA LEU A 57 11.09 -10.19 -12.76
C LEU A 57 12.06 -9.13 -13.31
N PRO A 58 11.98 -7.85 -12.90
CA PRO A 58 12.98 -6.84 -13.29
C PRO A 58 14.38 -7.07 -12.71
N ARG A 59 14.58 -8.07 -11.83
CA ARG A 59 15.84 -8.42 -11.14
C ARG A 59 16.53 -7.24 -10.44
N ARG A 60 15.75 -6.30 -9.93
CA ARG A 60 16.29 -5.14 -9.21
C ARG A 60 16.53 -5.47 -7.75
N SER A 61 17.52 -4.81 -7.15
CA SER A 61 17.82 -4.97 -5.73
C SER A 61 16.62 -4.52 -4.88
N PHE A 62 16.24 -5.34 -3.88
CA PHE A 62 15.24 -4.99 -2.85
C PHE A 62 15.53 -3.65 -2.14
N ARG A 63 16.80 -3.20 -2.16
CA ARG A 63 17.21 -1.90 -1.64
C ARG A 63 16.58 -0.73 -2.42
N ILE A 64 16.42 -0.88 -3.74
CA ILE A 64 15.84 0.15 -4.63
C ILE A 64 14.35 0.33 -4.33
N TYR A 65 13.69 -0.74 -3.92
CA TYR A 65 12.28 -0.77 -3.55
C TYR A 65 12.01 -0.38 -2.09
N GLY A 66 13.05 -0.14 -1.28
CA GLY A 66 12.90 0.34 0.10
C GLY A 66 12.55 -0.73 1.14
N PHE A 67 12.59 -2.02 0.80
CA PHE A 67 12.27 -3.12 1.72
C PHE A 67 13.33 -3.37 2.81
N LEU A 68 14.53 -2.79 2.66
CA LEU A 68 15.62 -3.00 3.61
C LEU A 68 15.69 -1.86 4.65
N PRO A 69 15.62 -2.17 5.95
CA PRO A 69 15.71 -1.16 6.99
C PRO A 69 17.09 -0.50 6.98
N ARG A 70 17.12 0.83 7.18
CA ARG A 70 18.38 1.59 7.24
C ARG A 70 19.19 1.28 8.50
N SER A 71 18.51 1.22 9.64
CA SER A 71 19.03 0.69 10.89
C SER A 71 17.88 0.22 11.78
N PRO A 72 18.06 -0.83 12.62
CA PRO A 72 16.98 -1.34 13.46
C PRO A 72 16.40 -0.29 14.41
N ARG A 73 17.27 0.49 15.07
CA ARG A 73 16.84 1.56 16.00
C ARG A 73 16.03 2.64 15.31
N PHE A 74 16.48 3.09 14.14
CA PHE A 74 15.75 4.12 13.37
C PHE A 74 14.40 3.58 12.91
N THR A 75 14.40 2.36 12.35
CA THR A 75 13.19 1.71 11.84
C THR A 75 12.17 1.52 12.96
N LEU A 76 12.57 0.95 14.09
CA LEU A 76 11.68 0.72 15.22
C LEU A 76 11.10 2.04 15.75
N LYS A 77 11.96 3.04 16.00
CA LYS A 77 11.51 4.36 16.48
C LYS A 77 10.44 4.96 15.58
N TRP A 78 10.69 5.01 14.28
CA TRP A 78 9.78 5.68 13.35
C TRP A 78 8.54 4.83 13.03
N SER A 79 8.65 3.51 12.96
CA SER A 79 7.49 2.62 12.86
C SER A 79 6.57 2.79 14.06
N SER A 80 7.10 2.83 15.29
CA SER A 80 6.29 3.07 16.50
C SER A 80 5.61 4.44 16.48
N VAL A 81 6.32 5.49 16.04
CA VAL A 81 5.74 6.83 15.90
C VAL A 81 4.58 6.83 14.90
N PHE A 82 4.75 6.20 13.72
CA PHE A 82 3.68 6.11 12.74
C PHE A 82 2.48 5.31 13.25
N ILE A 83 2.73 4.15 13.85
CA ILE A 83 1.68 3.33 14.45
C ILE A 83 0.89 4.16 15.48
N ALA A 84 1.57 4.91 16.35
CA ALA A 84 0.92 5.76 17.33
C ALA A 84 0.08 6.88 16.68
N ILE A 85 0.58 7.52 15.62
CA ILE A 85 -0.16 8.57 14.88
C ILE A 85 -1.49 8.05 14.32
N PHE A 86 -1.57 6.78 13.92
CA PHE A 86 -2.83 6.19 13.41
C PHE A 86 -3.70 5.57 14.50
N ILE A 87 -3.10 4.88 15.48
CA ILE A 87 -3.84 4.18 16.54
C ILE A 87 -4.43 5.16 17.55
N LEU A 88 -3.68 6.18 18.00
CA LEU A 88 -4.14 7.05 19.08
C LEU A 88 -5.39 7.86 18.71
N PRO A 89 -5.50 8.51 17.54
CA PRO A 89 -6.73 9.21 17.17
C PRO A 89 -7.91 8.25 17.00
N SER A 90 -7.66 7.05 16.47
CA SER A 90 -8.70 6.03 16.30
C SER A 90 -9.22 5.53 17.65
N ALA A 91 -8.31 5.18 18.57
CA ALA A 91 -8.65 4.76 19.92
C ALA A 91 -9.36 5.86 20.72
N PHE A 92 -8.91 7.10 20.59
CA PHE A 92 -9.57 8.27 21.17
C PHE A 92 -11.01 8.43 20.64
N SER A 93 -11.18 8.37 19.32
CA SER A 93 -12.50 8.50 18.69
C SER A 93 -13.46 7.38 19.10
N ILE A 94 -12.97 6.15 19.20
CA ILE A 94 -13.74 5.01 19.72
C ILE A 94 -14.13 5.24 21.19
N GLY A 95 -13.18 5.68 22.02
CA GLY A 95 -13.40 5.95 23.44
C GLY A 95 -14.45 7.04 23.68
N VAL A 96 -14.37 8.14 22.94
CA VAL A 96 -15.36 9.22 22.97
C VAL A 96 -16.73 8.70 22.52
N SER A 97 -16.79 7.96 21.42
CA SER A 97 -18.05 7.42 20.89
C SER A 97 -18.72 6.44 21.86
N ALA A 98 -17.93 5.62 22.56
CA ALA A 98 -18.41 4.72 23.59
C ALA A 98 -18.90 5.49 24.84
N ALA A 99 -18.15 6.50 25.29
CA ALA A 99 -18.51 7.32 26.45
C ALA A 99 -19.79 8.13 26.22
N LEU A 100 -20.03 8.59 24.98
CA LEU A 100 -21.26 9.27 24.57
C LEU A 100 -22.43 8.32 24.28
N GLY A 101 -22.22 6.99 24.34
CA GLY A 101 -23.24 5.99 24.04
C GLY A 101 -23.64 5.89 22.56
N VAL A 102 -22.88 6.56 21.66
CA VAL A 102 -23.14 6.57 20.21
C VAL A 102 -22.67 5.28 19.55
N ALA A 103 -21.65 4.62 20.11
CA ALA A 103 -21.13 3.36 19.61
C ALA A 103 -21.09 2.30 20.72
N LYS A 104 -21.41 1.06 20.36
CA LYS A 104 -21.22 -0.12 21.23
C LYS A 104 -20.03 -0.94 20.72
N PRO A 105 -19.19 -1.50 21.62
CA PRO A 105 -18.14 -2.41 21.21
C PRO A 105 -18.72 -3.58 20.43
N ALA A 106 -18.11 -3.94 19.30
CA ALA A 106 -18.58 -4.99 18.41
C ALA A 106 -18.46 -6.42 18.99
N GLY A 107 -18.08 -6.58 20.26
CA GLY A 107 -17.95 -7.89 20.91
C GLY A 107 -16.88 -8.81 20.30
N LEU A 108 -15.90 -8.23 19.59
CA LEU A 108 -14.84 -9.00 18.94
C LEU A 108 -13.94 -9.68 19.98
N SER A 109 -13.66 -10.96 19.77
CA SER A 109 -12.70 -11.68 20.61
C SER A 109 -11.29 -11.12 20.41
N PRO A 110 -10.43 -11.10 21.44
CA PRO A 110 -9.03 -10.66 21.28
C PRO A 110 -8.29 -11.41 20.17
N LEU A 111 -8.56 -12.72 20.05
CA LEU A 111 -8.00 -13.55 18.99
C LEU A 111 -8.44 -13.07 17.60
N SER A 112 -9.72 -12.73 17.41
CA SER A 112 -10.21 -12.21 16.12
C SER A 112 -9.56 -10.88 15.75
N ILE A 113 -9.29 -10.00 16.72
CA ILE A 113 -8.60 -8.73 16.49
C ILE A 113 -7.16 -8.99 16.05
N ILE A 114 -6.44 -9.86 16.75
CA ILE A 114 -5.06 -10.21 16.41
C ILE A 114 -4.98 -10.81 15.01
N LEU A 115 -5.84 -11.78 14.69
CA LEU A 115 -5.87 -12.41 13.37
C LEU A 115 -6.18 -11.40 12.27
N ASN A 116 -7.12 -10.47 12.50
CA ASN A 116 -7.40 -9.39 11.55
C ASN A 116 -6.21 -8.46 11.38
N VAL A 117 -5.53 -8.06 12.45
CA VAL A 117 -4.34 -7.20 12.37
C VAL A 117 -3.24 -7.89 11.56
N ILE A 118 -2.94 -9.15 11.85
CA ILE A 118 -1.95 -9.94 11.11
C ILE A 118 -2.35 -10.05 9.64
N PHE A 119 -3.61 -10.40 9.37
CA PHE A 119 -4.09 -10.55 8.00
C PHE A 119 -3.97 -9.24 7.20
N ASN A 120 -4.45 -8.13 7.76
CA ASN A 120 -4.42 -6.83 7.10
C ASN A 120 -2.99 -6.29 6.95
N MET A 121 -2.13 -6.41 7.95
CA MET A 121 -0.76 -5.88 7.85
C MET A 121 0.13 -6.72 6.93
N ILE A 122 0.08 -8.05 7.05
CA ILE A 122 0.99 -8.95 6.34
C ILE A 122 0.49 -9.25 4.93
N PHE A 123 -0.79 -9.55 4.75
CA PHE A 123 -1.29 -10.00 3.45
C PHE A 123 -1.83 -8.87 2.59
N ILE A 124 -2.38 -7.80 3.18
CA ILE A 124 -2.88 -6.65 2.40
C ILE A 124 -1.79 -5.58 2.32
N GLY A 125 -1.38 -5.05 3.47
CA GLY A 125 -0.48 -3.90 3.54
C GLY A 125 0.86 -4.16 2.85
N LEU A 126 1.47 -5.33 3.06
CA LEU A 126 2.74 -5.66 2.41
C LEU A 126 2.60 -5.77 0.88
N VAL A 127 1.50 -6.33 0.40
CA VAL A 127 1.24 -6.54 -1.04
C VAL A 127 0.98 -5.22 -1.73
N GLU A 128 0.16 -4.37 -1.13
CA GLU A 128 -0.10 -3.02 -1.63
C GLU A 128 1.18 -2.21 -1.64
N GLU A 129 1.95 -2.20 -0.54
CA GLU A 129 3.22 -1.49 -0.49
C GLU A 129 4.19 -2.01 -1.56
N ALA A 130 4.25 -3.33 -1.75
CA ALA A 130 5.06 -3.98 -2.78
C ALA A 130 4.64 -3.56 -4.20
N TYR A 131 3.35 -3.54 -4.50
CA TYR A 131 2.89 -3.12 -5.82
C TYR A 131 3.08 -1.60 -6.04
N PHE A 132 2.58 -0.78 -5.12
CA PHE A 132 2.54 0.67 -5.31
C PHE A 132 3.90 1.33 -5.10
N ARG A 133 4.64 1.00 -4.05
CA ARG A 133 5.98 1.56 -3.82
C ARG A 133 7.05 0.78 -4.56
N GLY A 134 6.92 -0.54 -4.61
CA GLY A 134 7.86 -1.39 -5.34
C GLY A 134 7.76 -1.19 -6.85
N TYR A 135 6.65 -1.53 -7.49
CA TYR A 135 6.51 -1.44 -8.95
C TYR A 135 6.12 -0.03 -9.43
N VAL A 136 4.93 0.46 -9.09
CA VAL A 136 4.34 1.68 -9.69
C VAL A 136 5.23 2.91 -9.47
N GLN A 137 5.61 3.19 -8.23
CA GLN A 137 6.43 4.36 -7.92
C GLN A 137 7.83 4.24 -8.51
N SER A 138 8.45 3.06 -8.49
CA SER A 138 9.79 2.85 -9.09
C SER A 138 9.75 3.06 -10.60
N ARG A 139 8.73 2.54 -11.28
CA ARG A 139 8.57 2.71 -12.72
C ARG A 139 8.38 4.19 -13.10
N LEU A 140 7.58 4.91 -12.32
CA LEU A 140 7.41 6.35 -12.48
C LEU A 140 8.69 7.12 -12.13
N ASN A 141 9.49 6.69 -11.16
CA ASN A 141 10.78 7.33 -10.83
C ASN A 141 11.79 7.28 -11.98
N GLU A 142 11.69 6.30 -12.89
CA GLU A 142 12.55 6.25 -14.08
C GLU A 142 12.19 7.32 -15.11
N ALA A 143 10.92 7.69 -15.17
CA ALA A 143 10.41 8.66 -16.14
C ALA A 143 10.32 10.08 -15.58
N PHE A 144 10.05 10.21 -14.28
CA PHE A 144 9.90 11.47 -13.56
C PHE A 144 11.10 11.70 -12.64
N GLU A 145 11.67 12.91 -12.69
CA GLU A 145 12.83 13.25 -11.87
C GLU A 145 12.49 13.32 -10.39
N ARG A 146 13.41 12.84 -9.55
CA ARG A 146 13.36 12.98 -8.08
C ARG A 146 13.91 14.33 -7.66
N ARG A 147 13.13 15.39 -7.93
CA ARG A 147 13.55 16.79 -7.76
C ARG A 147 13.66 17.22 -6.30
N TRP A 148 12.92 16.59 -5.39
CA TRP A 148 12.79 17.03 -4.01
C TRP A 148 13.57 16.13 -3.06
N ARG A 149 14.23 16.73 -2.06
CA ARG A 149 15.15 16.05 -1.13
C ARG A 149 14.68 15.95 0.31
N ARG A 150 13.58 16.64 0.64
CA ARG A 150 13.09 16.81 2.01
C ARG A 150 11.59 16.61 2.05
N LEU A 151 11.16 15.62 2.82
CA LEU A 151 9.78 15.49 3.27
C LEU A 151 9.55 16.39 4.50
N ILE A 152 8.32 16.38 5.03
CA ILE A 152 7.83 17.26 6.11
C ILE A 152 8.77 17.30 7.33
N PHE A 153 9.50 16.21 7.61
CA PHE A 153 10.42 16.13 8.74
C PHE A 153 11.89 16.35 8.33
N LYS A 154 12.56 17.31 8.97
CA LYS A 154 14.02 17.57 8.80
C LYS A 154 14.88 16.33 9.05
N ALA A 155 14.37 15.35 9.82
CA ALA A 155 15.06 14.11 10.13
C ALA A 155 15.25 13.19 8.90
N TRP A 156 14.46 13.37 7.83
CA TRP A 156 14.47 12.46 6.68
C TRP A 156 14.91 13.18 5.40
N LYS A 157 16.09 12.79 4.90
CA LYS A 157 16.48 13.08 3.53
C LYS A 157 15.90 11.99 2.64
N VAL A 158 14.80 12.30 1.94
CA VAL A 158 14.16 11.41 0.98
C VAL A 158 14.14 12.12 -0.36
N ASP A 159 14.78 11.50 -1.36
CA ASP A 159 14.70 11.95 -2.74
C ASP A 159 13.35 11.48 -3.32
N TYR A 160 12.41 12.39 -3.57
CA TYR A 160 11.12 12.12 -4.20
C TYR A 160 10.84 13.06 -5.37
N GLY A 161 9.94 12.64 -6.25
CA GLY A 161 9.54 13.34 -7.46
C GLY A 161 8.04 13.26 -7.67
N MET A 162 7.58 13.67 -8.86
CA MET A 162 6.16 13.59 -9.26
C MET A 162 5.61 12.15 -9.22
N SER A 163 6.49 11.16 -9.24
CA SER A 163 6.14 9.76 -9.00
C SER A 163 5.37 9.53 -7.68
N LEU A 164 5.71 10.24 -6.60
CA LEU A 164 5.05 10.08 -5.30
C LEU A 164 3.56 10.47 -5.32
N PRO A 165 3.18 11.70 -5.74
CA PRO A 165 1.76 12.05 -5.85
C PRO A 165 1.05 11.23 -6.93
N LEU A 166 1.69 10.94 -8.06
CA LEU A 166 1.08 10.12 -9.11
C LEU A 166 0.74 8.69 -8.64
N THR A 167 1.67 8.01 -7.96
CA THR A 167 1.39 6.71 -7.33
C THR A 167 0.25 6.81 -6.32
N SER A 168 0.20 7.89 -5.53
CA SER A 168 -0.84 8.08 -4.51
C SER A 168 -2.22 8.32 -5.13
N ILE A 169 -2.29 9.03 -6.26
CA ILE A 169 -3.53 9.22 -7.03
C ILE A 169 -3.99 7.89 -7.62
N ILE A 170 -3.09 7.12 -8.25
CA ILE A 170 -3.42 5.80 -8.82
C ILE A 170 -3.93 4.87 -7.71
N PHE A 171 -3.26 4.85 -6.56
CA PHE A 171 -3.72 4.13 -5.37
C PHE A 171 -5.15 4.52 -4.99
N ALA A 172 -5.41 5.83 -4.82
CA ALA A 172 -6.73 6.32 -4.43
C ALA A 172 -7.81 5.95 -5.46
N LEU A 173 -7.53 6.10 -6.77
CA LEU A 173 -8.48 5.81 -7.84
C LEU A 173 -8.89 4.32 -7.86
N ILE A 174 -7.94 3.40 -7.68
CA ILE A 174 -8.25 1.96 -7.62
C ILE A 174 -9.21 1.65 -6.47
N HIS A 175 -9.07 2.34 -5.34
CA HIS A 175 -9.94 2.14 -4.17
C HIS A 175 -11.34 2.75 -4.33
N ILE A 176 -11.53 3.71 -5.25
CA ILE A 176 -12.89 4.22 -5.56
C ILE A 176 -13.72 3.14 -6.26
N VAL A 177 -13.09 2.34 -7.11
CA VAL A 177 -13.76 1.30 -7.92
C VAL A 177 -13.81 -0.06 -7.23
N ASN A 178 -13.10 -0.21 -6.10
CA ASN A 178 -12.88 -1.47 -5.40
C ASN A 178 -13.35 -1.39 -3.93
N TYR A 179 -14.51 -0.79 -3.69
CA TYR A 179 -15.12 -0.63 -2.37
C TYR A 179 -16.44 -1.40 -2.25
#